data_AF-A0A1V0A5J9-F1
#
_entry.id   AF-A0A1V0A5J9-F1
#
_cell.length_a   1.000
_cell.length_b   1.000
_cell.length_c   1.000
_cell.angle_alpha   90.00
_cell.angle_beta   90.00
_cell.angle_gamma   90.00
#
_symmetry.space_group_name_H-M   'P 1'
#
loop_
_entity.id
_entity.type
_entity.pdbx_description
1 polymer ?
#
loop_
_entity_poly.entity_id
_entity_poly.type
_entity_poly.pdbx_seq_one_letter_code
_entity_poly.pdbx_strand_id
1 'polypeptide(L)'
;MQALVATGVKGAVSLLSAVPSTLRQKYEIRSEGKQMHQPVPAKQWRDRSNSLGYIQGGTGAQAALLRQVLLQLPREGTETLEWQTPEEKLVSARCEDLCRRVLSAPGLAERSAGGQWKASAYAQQWLENEDSSFLAAHLHANVKFIGELLLAIGNQTKHADLLEVARESYGLNWATLSPVRDRTGWLRSLGMIELWGQQVVRTELGDALLEILPLCPPESARGERDEATELDDGEEGELSFYDKSLQLEQVDLRSRRALIGYIPRGNTSGSRDGDSTLTASAALRKLVALLGDGAGLEEYSEQCGSEFGISKASFTSTMHTLRHTGLVEQTAFNHFAPSEEAHRLVDEGNERLLAAYMHARYLFFGEILCHLGQPATTSALVAVAKNVYGYTQATNGEVRLRLSFLQDAGLIERVDWQRFRVTAAGLSFAKMLTLQLHIEAEPEETGTAEPQNAPPYPEPEAVIAQLRQYGNVGTDSRDFEQAVARAFAFFGFQTEHLGGSGRTDVLGIAQLATKDRYRIIVDAKSSGSGQVAESSVKFDALRDHKRKHKADHVVVVGPEFAPRLKNWAAENKAILMRIPVHPGKR
;
A
#
# COMPACT_ATOMS: atom_id res chain seq x y z
N MET A 1 -29.76 -25.20 38.74
CA MET A 1 -28.65 -25.09 37.77
C MET A 1 -29.02 -24.03 36.75
N GLN A 2 -28.92 -22.78 37.18
CA GLN A 2 -28.97 -21.52 36.42
C GLN A 2 -28.98 -20.38 37.46
N ALA A 3 -28.34 -19.27 37.10
CA ALA A 3 -28.21 -18.00 37.81
C ALA A 3 -27.23 -17.95 39.01
N LEU A 4 -26.06 -17.32 38.81
CA LEU A 4 -25.61 -16.13 39.53
C LEU A 4 -24.28 -15.65 38.93
N VAL A 5 -24.31 -14.58 38.13
CA VAL A 5 -23.14 -13.77 37.77
C VAL A 5 -23.49 -12.35 38.17
N ALA A 6 -23.02 -11.94 39.35
CA ALA A 6 -22.83 -10.53 39.72
C ALA A 6 -22.05 -10.46 41.03
N THR A 7 -21.16 -9.47 41.12
CA THR A 7 -20.46 -8.93 42.31
C THR A 7 -19.21 -9.66 42.80
N GLY A 8 -18.09 -8.93 42.87
CA GLY A 8 -16.89 -9.41 43.55
C GLY A 8 -15.56 -8.68 43.32
N VAL A 9 -15.51 -7.39 42.97
CA VAL A 9 -14.27 -6.60 43.06
C VAL A 9 -14.40 -5.62 44.22
N LYS A 10 -13.99 -6.05 45.41
CA LYS A 10 -13.58 -5.22 46.56
C LYS A 10 -12.88 -6.12 47.58
N GLY A 11 -11.59 -5.90 47.79
CA GLY A 11 -10.88 -6.39 48.96
C GLY A 11 -9.59 -7.15 48.65
N ALA A 12 -8.47 -6.43 48.57
CA ALA A 12 -7.18 -6.90 49.09
C ALA A 12 -6.17 -5.73 49.09
N VAL A 13 -6.46 -4.71 49.89
CA VAL A 13 -5.40 -3.94 50.55
C VAL A 13 -5.02 -4.73 51.80
N SER A 14 -3.71 -4.81 52.05
CA SER A 14 -3.07 -5.33 53.27
C SER A 14 -2.70 -6.82 53.24
N LEU A 15 -1.44 -7.09 52.91
CA LEU A 15 -0.52 -7.92 53.72
C LEU A 15 0.92 -7.79 53.15
N LEU A 16 1.68 -6.85 53.72
CA LEU A 16 3.13 -6.73 53.60
C LEU A 16 3.79 -7.40 54.81
N SER A 17 4.62 -8.42 54.58
CA SER A 17 5.80 -8.83 55.39
C SER A 17 6.30 -10.17 54.81
N ALA A 18 7.57 -10.46 54.52
CA ALA A 18 8.85 -9.84 54.81
C ALA A 18 9.91 -10.50 53.91
N VAL A 19 10.88 -9.75 53.36
CA VAL A 19 12.15 -10.31 52.81
C VAL A 19 13.29 -9.31 53.11
N PRO A 20 14.52 -9.76 53.45
CA PRO A 20 15.48 -8.99 54.25
C PRO A 20 16.23 -7.86 53.52
N SER A 21 16.62 -6.88 54.33
CA SER A 21 17.19 -5.57 54.05
C SER A 21 18.71 -5.54 53.81
N THR A 22 19.21 -6.24 52.80
CA THR A 22 20.63 -6.13 52.42
C THR A 22 20.82 -6.20 50.92
N LEU A 23 20.45 -5.12 50.21
CA LEU A 23 20.98 -4.70 48.88
C LEU A 23 20.43 -3.31 48.47
N ARG A 24 20.09 -2.45 49.45
CA ARG A 24 19.47 -1.11 49.26
C ARG A 24 20.46 0.05 49.43
N GLN A 25 21.73 -0.13 49.05
CA GLN A 25 22.71 0.96 49.06
C GLN A 25 23.53 0.95 47.76
N LYS A 26 22.96 1.59 46.74
CA LYS A 26 23.61 2.29 45.62
C LYS A 26 22.51 2.53 44.60
N TYR A 27 21.77 3.61 44.75
CA TYR A 27 21.03 4.39 43.73
C TYR A 27 20.08 5.32 44.50
N GLU A 28 20.68 6.24 45.26
CA GLU A 28 19.96 7.39 45.79
C GLU A 28 20.10 8.49 44.74
N ILE A 29 19.30 8.39 43.68
CA ILE A 29 19.10 9.49 42.74
C ILE A 29 17.97 10.33 43.34
N ARG A 30 18.29 11.60 43.62
CA ARG A 30 17.39 12.64 44.11
C ARG A 30 16.06 12.61 43.35
N SER A 31 15.00 12.15 44.00
CA SER A 31 13.62 12.42 43.59
C SER A 31 13.21 13.79 44.14
N GLU A 32 13.76 14.86 43.58
CA GLU A 32 13.09 16.16 43.67
C GLU A 32 11.94 16.12 42.68
N GLY A 33 10.71 16.41 43.15
CA GLY A 33 9.48 16.24 42.39
C GLY A 33 9.49 17.01 41.08
N LYS A 34 9.79 16.32 39.96
CA LYS A 34 9.53 16.82 38.62
C LYS A 34 8.01 16.80 38.42
N GLN A 35 7.43 17.98 38.20
CA GLN A 35 6.05 18.11 37.72
C GLN A 35 5.90 17.28 36.44
N MET A 36 4.99 16.29 36.44
CA MET A 36 4.65 15.56 35.23
C MET A 36 4.02 16.54 34.24
N HIS A 37 4.72 16.84 33.15
CA HIS A 37 4.17 17.61 32.04
C HIS A 37 2.98 16.86 31.43
N GLN A 38 1.89 17.57 31.15
CA GLN A 38 0.74 16.96 30.46
C GLN A 38 1.18 16.42 29.09
N PRO A 39 0.83 15.17 28.76
CA PRO A 39 1.20 14.57 27.49
C PRO A 39 0.52 15.32 26.34
N VAL A 40 1.25 15.51 25.25
CA VAL A 40 0.70 16.04 23.99
C VAL A 40 -0.46 15.14 23.55
N PRO A 41 -1.58 15.69 23.03
CA PRO A 41 -2.66 14.88 22.48
C PRO A 41 -2.10 13.88 21.47
N ALA A 42 -2.32 12.60 21.71
CA ALA A 42 -1.79 11.58 20.83
C ALA A 42 -2.47 11.67 19.46
N LYS A 43 -1.69 11.57 18.39
CA LYS A 43 -2.25 11.47 17.04
C LYS A 43 -3.21 10.29 16.97
N GLN A 44 -4.21 10.39 16.10
CA GLN A 44 -5.07 9.24 15.78
C GLN A 44 -4.19 8.06 15.40
N TRP A 45 -4.60 6.85 15.78
CA TRP A 45 -3.79 5.64 15.58
C TRP A 45 -3.30 5.50 14.14
N ARG A 46 -4.14 5.84 13.14
CA ARG A 46 -3.80 5.82 11.71
C ARG A 46 -2.64 6.73 11.31
N ASP A 47 -2.48 7.87 11.98
CA ASP A 47 -1.46 8.89 11.69
C ASP A 47 -0.15 8.66 12.48
N ARG A 48 -0.13 7.68 13.39
CA ARG A 48 1.07 7.28 14.12
C ARG A 48 1.98 6.43 13.21
N SER A 49 3.28 6.71 13.26
CA SER A 49 4.30 5.95 12.54
C SER A 49 4.37 4.51 13.01
N ASN A 50 4.52 3.57 12.06
CA ASN A 50 4.81 2.17 12.39
C ASN A 50 6.32 1.95 12.64
N SER A 51 7.18 2.82 12.10
CA SER A 51 8.62 2.77 12.31
C SER A 51 9.02 3.62 13.51
N LEU A 52 9.93 3.06 14.31
CA LEU A 52 10.70 3.78 15.31
C LEU A 52 12.16 3.59 14.92
N GLY A 53 12.82 4.67 14.54
CA GLY A 53 14.21 4.58 14.09
C GLY A 53 15.16 4.20 15.22
N TYR A 54 16.36 3.76 14.84
CA TYR A 54 17.42 3.35 15.75
C TYR A 54 18.67 4.18 15.48
N ILE A 55 19.25 4.74 16.54
CA ILE A 55 20.54 5.43 16.50
C ILE A 55 21.63 4.42 16.84
N GLN A 56 22.64 4.31 15.99
CA GLN A 56 23.68 3.29 16.15
C GLN A 56 24.49 3.51 17.43
N GLY A 57 24.37 2.60 18.41
CA GLY A 57 25.18 2.67 19.64
C GLY A 57 24.61 1.88 20.82
N GLY A 58 23.80 0.86 20.55
CA GLY A 58 23.17 0.02 21.57
C GLY A 58 21.74 0.45 21.88
N THR A 59 20.87 -0.55 22.09
CA THR A 59 19.44 -0.33 22.38
C THR A 59 19.19 0.33 23.74
N GLY A 60 20.07 0.13 24.72
CA GLY A 60 19.94 0.74 26.05
C GLY A 60 20.37 2.22 26.12
N ALA A 61 21.01 2.76 25.08
CA ALA A 61 21.57 4.11 25.10
C ALA A 61 20.82 5.11 24.20
N GLN A 62 19.70 4.72 23.61
CA GLN A 62 19.01 5.51 22.57
C GLN A 62 18.72 6.95 22.99
N ALA A 63 18.18 7.19 24.19
CA ALA A 63 17.92 8.53 24.70
C ALA A 63 19.20 9.38 24.81
N ALA A 64 20.30 8.82 25.30
CA ALA A 64 21.58 9.53 25.41
C ALA A 64 22.17 9.85 24.03
N LEU A 65 22.09 8.91 23.08
CA LEU A 65 22.57 9.11 21.71
C LEU A 65 21.71 10.16 20.98
N LEU A 66 20.39 10.14 21.18
CA LEU A 66 19.47 11.14 20.64
C LEU A 66 19.84 12.55 21.12
N ARG A 67 20.18 12.70 22.40
CA ARG A 67 20.61 13.99 22.96
C ARG A 67 21.85 14.52 22.26
N GLN A 68 22.88 13.69 22.06
CA GLN A 68 24.09 14.07 21.33
C GLN A 68 23.78 14.51 19.90
N VAL A 69 22.89 13.81 19.21
CA VAL A 69 22.48 14.11 17.83
C VAL A 69 21.70 15.43 17.75
N LEU A 70 20.69 15.62 18.61
CA LEU A 70 19.84 16.81 18.58
C LEU A 70 20.58 18.09 18.97
N LEU A 71 21.56 18.01 19.88
CA LEU A 71 22.41 19.16 20.27
C LEU A 71 23.26 19.70 19.12
N GLN A 72 23.46 18.93 18.06
CA GLN A 72 24.19 19.38 16.88
C GLN A 72 23.32 20.10 15.86
N LEU A 73 21.99 20.05 16.00
CA LEU A 73 21.06 20.77 15.13
C LEU A 73 20.92 22.24 15.59
N PRO A 74 20.76 23.21 14.69
CA PRO A 74 20.46 23.05 13.26
C PRO A 74 21.67 22.75 12.36
N ARG A 75 21.46 21.97 11.28
CA ARG A 75 22.47 21.67 10.23
C ARG A 75 21.87 21.51 8.85
N GLU A 76 22.68 21.73 7.81
CA GLU A 76 22.34 21.37 6.44
C GLU A 76 22.32 19.85 6.23
N GLY A 77 21.49 19.39 5.29
CA GLY A 77 21.36 17.96 4.99
C GLY A 77 22.63 17.31 4.42
N THR A 78 23.52 18.09 3.82
CA THR A 78 24.83 17.64 3.31
C THR A 78 25.86 17.42 4.41
N GLU A 79 25.67 18.01 5.58
CA GLU A 79 26.60 17.89 6.70
C GLU A 79 26.48 16.53 7.41
N THR A 80 27.46 16.25 8.26
CA THR A 80 27.57 15.02 9.04
C THR A 80 27.24 15.31 10.51
N LEU A 81 26.52 14.40 11.15
CA LEU A 81 26.27 14.35 12.58
C LEU A 81 27.13 13.26 13.20
N GLU A 82 27.71 13.51 14.37
CA GLU A 82 28.64 12.60 15.04
C GLU A 82 28.22 12.33 16.48
N TRP A 83 28.31 11.10 16.95
CA TRP A 83 28.00 10.76 18.33
C TRP A 83 28.87 9.61 18.83
N GLN A 84 29.07 9.56 20.14
CA GLN A 84 29.87 8.55 20.79
C GLN A 84 28.96 7.49 21.43
N THR A 85 29.22 6.23 21.10
CA THR A 85 28.55 5.06 21.68
C THR A 85 29.03 4.80 23.11
N PRO A 86 28.28 4.02 23.93
CA PRO A 86 28.71 3.62 25.27
C PRO A 86 30.05 2.86 25.28
N GLU A 87 30.40 2.17 24.19
CA GLU A 87 31.69 1.51 24.00
C GLU A 87 32.79 2.49 23.52
N GLU A 88 32.59 3.79 23.71
CA GLU A 88 33.48 4.89 23.34
C GLU A 88 33.81 5.01 21.84
N LYS A 89 33.14 4.23 20.98
CA LYS A 89 33.31 4.30 19.53
C LYS A 89 32.58 5.52 18.96
N LEU A 90 33.30 6.32 18.17
CA LEU A 90 32.73 7.42 17.39
C LEU A 90 31.98 6.88 16.16
N VAL A 91 30.75 7.33 15.98
CA VAL A 91 29.89 7.00 14.83
C VAL A 91 29.46 8.30 14.18
N SER A 92 29.35 8.29 12.86
CA SER A 92 28.90 9.43 12.10
C SER A 92 27.90 9.03 11.01
N ALA A 93 26.98 9.93 10.70
CA ALA A 93 26.01 9.77 9.62
C ALA A 93 25.66 11.11 8.99
N ARG A 94 25.28 11.09 7.72
CA ARG A 94 24.79 12.28 7.03
C ARG A 94 23.49 12.80 7.69
N CYS A 95 23.42 14.10 7.93
CA CYS A 95 22.30 14.78 8.58
C CYS A 95 20.97 14.47 7.90
N GLU A 96 20.92 14.53 6.56
CA GLU A 96 19.71 14.21 5.78
C GLU A 96 19.22 12.79 6.04
N ASP A 97 20.13 11.81 6.04
CA ASP A 97 19.77 10.40 6.18
C ASP A 97 19.26 10.09 7.59
N LEU A 98 19.92 10.61 8.61
CA LEU A 98 19.52 10.40 10.00
C LEU A 98 18.20 11.11 10.31
N CYS A 99 18.06 12.38 9.92
CA CYS A 99 16.85 13.15 10.18
C CYS A 99 15.64 12.52 9.48
N ARG A 100 15.73 12.24 8.17
CA ARG A 100 14.60 11.64 7.43
C ARG A 100 14.22 10.25 7.92
N ARG A 101 15.19 9.37 8.18
CA ARG A 101 14.90 7.95 8.47
C ARG A 101 14.55 7.69 9.92
N VAL A 102 15.09 8.49 10.84
CA VAL A 102 15.02 8.21 12.29
C VAL A 102 14.25 9.29 13.06
N LEU A 103 14.44 10.58 12.75
CA LEU A 103 13.96 11.66 13.61
C LEU A 103 12.64 12.29 13.15
N SER A 104 12.35 12.34 11.85
CA SER A 104 11.15 13.01 11.34
C SER A 104 9.86 12.24 11.62
N ALA A 105 9.86 10.92 11.43
CA ALA A 105 8.68 10.08 11.70
C ALA A 105 8.15 10.17 13.15
N PRO A 106 9.00 10.13 14.20
CA PRO A 106 8.58 10.38 15.57
C PRO A 106 8.41 11.87 15.90
N GLY A 107 8.58 12.80 14.95
CA GLY A 107 8.40 14.24 15.17
C GLY A 107 9.50 14.90 16.02
N LEU A 108 10.73 14.39 15.98
CA LEU A 108 11.88 14.89 16.75
C LEU A 108 12.73 15.91 15.99
N ALA A 109 12.67 15.91 14.66
CA ALA A 109 13.35 16.89 13.81
C ALA A 109 12.48 17.29 12.62
N GLU A 110 12.59 18.55 12.23
CA GLU A 110 11.83 19.15 11.13
C GLU A 110 12.74 19.97 10.23
N ARG A 111 12.31 20.18 8.98
CA ARG A 111 13.06 20.97 8.01
C ARG A 111 12.59 22.42 8.07
N SER A 112 13.51 23.34 8.31
CA SER A 112 13.25 24.78 8.28
C SER A 112 12.98 25.29 6.86
N ALA A 113 12.39 26.49 6.75
CA ALA A 113 12.16 27.17 5.48
C ALA A 113 13.46 27.41 4.68
N GLY A 114 14.60 27.56 5.37
CA GLY A 114 15.94 27.67 4.76
C GLY A 114 16.56 26.34 4.32
N GLY A 115 15.83 25.22 4.45
CA GLY A 115 16.28 23.90 4.00
C GLY A 115 17.18 23.14 4.99
N GLN A 116 17.56 23.74 6.11
CA GLN A 116 18.30 23.11 7.21
C GLN A 116 17.38 22.27 8.11
N TRP A 117 17.91 21.19 8.66
CA TRP A 117 17.27 20.39 9.70
C TRP A 117 17.44 21.06 11.05
N LYS A 118 16.36 21.14 11.82
CA LYS A 118 16.34 21.62 13.21
C LYS A 118 15.59 20.63 14.10
N ALA A 119 15.95 20.60 15.38
CA ALA A 119 15.15 19.91 16.39
C ALA A 119 13.73 20.51 16.42
N SER A 120 12.70 19.67 16.57
CA SER A 120 11.33 20.16 16.75
C SER A 120 11.21 20.94 18.06
N ALA A 121 10.20 21.80 18.19
CA ALA A 121 9.95 22.53 19.44
C ALA A 121 9.84 21.59 20.64
N TYR A 122 9.22 20.42 20.45
CA TYR A 122 9.15 19.38 21.48
C TYR A 122 10.53 18.82 21.86
N ALA A 123 11.33 18.49 20.85
CA ALA A 123 12.67 17.96 21.06
C ALA A 123 13.58 18.96 21.78
N GLN A 124 13.44 20.27 21.49
CA GLN A 124 14.13 21.33 22.21
C GLN A 124 13.72 21.39 23.69
N GLN A 125 12.41 21.35 23.97
CA GLN A 125 11.91 21.33 25.35
C GLN A 125 12.42 20.10 26.13
N TRP A 126 12.51 18.94 25.47
CA TRP A 126 13.07 17.74 26.08
C TRP A 126 14.59 17.85 26.38
N LEU A 127 15.36 18.51 25.51
CA LEU A 127 16.77 18.78 25.76
C LEU A 127 16.95 19.60 27.05
N GLU A 128 16.05 20.56 27.29
CA GLU A 128 16.06 21.44 28.47
C GLU A 128 15.59 20.74 29.75
N ASN A 129 14.47 20.00 29.71
CA ASN A 129 13.88 19.41 30.92
C ASN A 129 14.49 18.07 31.33
N GLU A 130 15.19 17.40 30.40
CA GLU A 130 15.78 16.07 30.57
C GLU A 130 14.83 15.04 31.17
N ASP A 131 13.55 15.12 30.80
CA ASP A 131 12.49 14.26 31.34
C ASP A 131 12.26 13.05 30.43
N SER A 132 12.50 11.85 30.97
CA SER A 132 12.28 10.59 30.27
C SER A 132 10.80 10.32 29.99
N SER A 133 9.91 10.64 30.92
CA SER A 133 8.46 10.47 30.77
C SER A 133 7.92 11.40 29.69
N PHE A 134 8.46 12.62 29.63
CA PHE A 134 8.15 13.59 28.58
C PHE A 134 8.50 13.02 27.19
N LEU A 135 9.72 12.51 26.97
CA LEU A 135 10.07 11.92 25.67
C LEU A 135 9.25 10.66 25.36
N ALA A 136 9.03 9.77 26.35
CA ALA A 136 8.25 8.56 26.15
C ALA A 136 6.80 8.85 25.73
N ALA A 137 6.16 9.85 26.34
CA ALA A 137 4.82 10.30 25.97
C ALA A 137 4.75 10.79 24.51
N HIS A 138 5.75 11.53 24.06
CA HIS A 138 5.82 11.99 22.66
C HIS A 138 6.05 10.88 21.66
N LEU A 139 6.89 9.90 22.02
CA LEU A 139 7.05 8.70 21.20
C LEU A 139 5.70 7.96 21.09
N HIS A 140 4.95 7.82 22.18
CA HIS A 140 3.61 7.23 22.13
C HIS A 140 2.62 8.03 21.28
N ALA A 141 2.65 9.36 21.37
CA ALA A 141 1.78 10.24 20.59
C ALA A 141 2.04 10.14 19.08
N ASN A 142 3.25 9.76 18.66
CA ASN A 142 3.67 9.74 17.26
C ASN A 142 3.94 8.35 16.68
N VAL A 143 4.09 7.32 17.51
CA VAL A 143 4.50 5.98 17.08
C VAL A 143 3.55 4.92 17.62
N LYS A 144 3.15 4.00 16.75
CA LYS A 144 2.25 2.89 17.09
C LYS A 144 2.91 1.96 18.11
N PHE A 145 2.10 1.55 19.08
CA PHE A 145 2.40 0.47 20.02
C PHE A 145 3.55 0.79 20.97
N ILE A 146 3.49 1.94 21.65
CA ILE A 146 4.45 2.34 22.70
C ILE A 146 3.79 2.20 24.07
N GLY A 147 2.80 3.05 24.37
CA GLY A 147 1.96 2.92 25.57
C GLY A 147 1.19 1.61 25.58
N GLU A 148 0.72 1.16 24.42
CA GLU A 148 0.02 -0.13 24.26
C GLU A 148 0.96 -1.31 24.54
N LEU A 149 2.26 -1.17 24.22
CA LEU A 149 3.27 -2.15 24.58
C LEU A 149 3.51 -2.15 26.10
N LEU A 150 3.57 -0.98 26.73
CA LEU A 150 3.66 -0.88 28.20
C LEU A 150 2.48 -1.59 28.88
N LEU A 151 1.25 -1.33 28.40
CA LEU A 151 0.04 -1.99 28.89
C LEU A 151 0.13 -3.53 28.79
N ALA A 152 0.68 -4.03 27.68
CA ALA A 152 0.80 -5.46 27.42
C ALA A 152 1.84 -6.19 28.29
N ILE A 153 2.67 -5.47 29.05
CA ILE A 153 3.65 -6.08 29.97
C ILE A 153 2.93 -6.53 31.24
N GLY A 154 2.76 -7.84 31.37
CA GLY A 154 2.27 -8.52 32.56
C GLY A 154 3.37 -9.31 33.29
N ASN A 155 2.95 -10.33 34.03
CA ASN A 155 3.89 -11.22 34.71
C ASN A 155 4.60 -12.13 33.71
N GLN A 156 5.93 -12.23 33.78
CA GLN A 156 6.77 -13.08 32.93
C GLN A 156 6.75 -12.79 31.41
N THR A 157 6.26 -11.61 30.99
CA THR A 157 6.18 -11.23 29.58
C THR A 157 7.54 -11.22 28.88
N LYS A 158 7.62 -11.82 27.70
CA LYS A 158 8.78 -11.82 26.80
C LYS A 158 8.50 -11.00 25.54
N HIS A 159 9.54 -10.69 24.76
CA HIS A 159 9.37 -10.01 23.46
C HIS A 159 8.49 -10.78 22.46
N ALA A 160 8.44 -12.11 22.55
CA ALA A 160 7.59 -12.92 21.68
C ALA A 160 6.10 -12.70 21.98
N ASP A 161 5.74 -12.64 23.26
CA ASP A 161 4.36 -12.39 23.69
C ASP A 161 3.92 -10.98 23.28
N LEU A 162 4.81 -9.98 23.41
CA LEU A 162 4.55 -8.62 22.94
C LEU A 162 4.36 -8.54 21.41
N LEU A 163 5.09 -9.36 20.65
CA LEU A 163 4.90 -9.47 19.20
C LEU A 163 3.54 -10.10 18.86
N GLU A 164 3.12 -11.11 19.62
CA GLU A 164 1.80 -11.74 19.48
C GLU A 164 0.69 -10.73 19.78
N VAL A 165 0.77 -9.98 20.89
CA VAL A 165 -0.19 -8.91 21.20
C VAL A 165 -0.22 -7.85 20.09
N ALA A 166 0.93 -7.43 19.57
CA ALA A 166 0.98 -6.47 18.46
C ALA A 166 0.24 -6.98 17.22
N ARG A 167 0.46 -8.25 16.85
CA ARG A 167 -0.12 -8.86 15.65
C ARG A 167 -1.60 -9.15 15.82
N GLU A 168 -1.92 -9.85 16.89
CA GLU A 168 -3.26 -10.34 17.14
C GLU A 168 -4.12 -9.21 17.63
N SER A 169 -3.78 -8.54 18.73
CA SER A 169 -4.62 -7.50 19.35
C SER A 169 -4.63 -6.19 18.57
N TYR A 170 -3.49 -5.76 18.00
CA TYR A 170 -3.38 -4.43 17.37
C TYR A 170 -3.26 -4.46 15.84
N GLY A 171 -3.35 -5.63 15.20
CA GLY A 171 -3.33 -5.77 13.74
C GLY A 171 -1.98 -5.43 13.08
N LEU A 172 -0.90 -5.38 13.84
CA LEU A 172 0.44 -5.02 13.35
C LEU A 172 1.12 -6.23 12.72
N ASN A 173 1.24 -6.27 11.39
CA ASN A 173 1.84 -7.38 10.62
C ASN A 173 3.38 -7.50 10.76
N TRP A 174 3.91 -7.45 11.97
CA TRP A 174 5.33 -7.62 12.20
C TRP A 174 5.70 -9.11 12.11
N ALA A 175 6.56 -9.44 11.14
CA ALA A 175 7.04 -10.81 10.94
C ALA A 175 8.25 -11.17 11.84
N THR A 176 8.91 -10.17 12.43
CA THR A 176 10.13 -10.34 13.22
C THR A 176 10.03 -9.64 14.56
N LEU A 177 10.92 -9.99 15.49
CA LEU A 177 11.02 -9.35 16.81
C LEU A 177 11.63 -7.94 16.76
N SER A 178 12.17 -7.48 15.61
CA SER A 178 12.88 -6.20 15.53
C SER A 178 12.04 -5.02 16.01
N PRO A 179 10.79 -4.83 15.52
CA PRO A 179 9.99 -3.66 15.93
C PRO A 179 9.69 -3.61 17.42
N VAL A 180 9.54 -4.78 18.06
CA VAL A 180 9.35 -4.91 19.51
C VAL A 180 10.65 -4.62 20.25
N ARG A 181 11.79 -5.11 19.75
CA ARG A 181 13.12 -4.85 20.31
C ARG A 181 13.51 -3.37 20.23
N ASP A 182 13.15 -2.69 19.15
CA ASP A 182 13.40 -1.26 18.98
C ASP A 182 12.62 -0.45 20.02
N ARG A 183 11.32 -0.74 20.17
CA ARG A 183 10.45 -0.08 21.17
C ARG A 183 10.87 -0.35 22.60
N THR A 184 11.15 -1.60 22.92
CA THR A 184 11.65 -1.97 24.25
C THR A 184 13.04 -1.39 24.51
N GLY A 185 13.90 -1.26 23.49
CA GLY A 185 15.18 -0.56 23.60
C GLY A 185 15.01 0.89 24.02
N TRP A 186 14.16 1.63 23.30
CA TRP A 186 13.82 3.01 23.65
C TRP A 186 13.25 3.14 25.06
N LEU A 187 12.24 2.33 25.41
CA LEU A 187 11.62 2.36 26.74
C LEU A 187 12.60 2.00 27.85
N ARG A 188 13.56 1.08 27.61
CA ARG A 188 14.66 0.79 28.54
C ARG A 188 15.61 1.97 28.69
N SER A 189 15.98 2.61 27.58
CA SER A 189 16.86 3.79 27.62
C SER A 189 16.23 4.98 28.36
N LEU A 190 14.90 5.02 28.46
CA LEU A 190 14.13 6.01 29.18
C LEU A 190 13.79 5.57 30.63
N GLY A 191 14.15 4.35 31.03
CA GLY A 191 13.88 3.82 32.36
C GLY A 191 12.42 3.41 32.61
N MET A 192 11.60 3.27 31.56
CA MET A 192 10.18 2.84 31.69
C MET A 192 10.04 1.34 31.91
N ILE A 193 11.01 0.57 31.43
CA ILE A 193 11.02 -0.89 31.56
C ILE A 193 12.45 -1.39 31.81
N GLU A 194 12.55 -2.59 32.36
CA GLU A 194 13.77 -3.34 32.55
C GLU A 194 13.72 -4.69 31.82
N LEU A 195 14.88 -5.32 31.68
CA LEU A 195 15.02 -6.66 31.11
C LEU A 195 15.69 -7.58 32.15
N TRP A 196 14.93 -8.50 32.72
CA TRP A 196 15.40 -9.51 33.65
C TRP A 196 15.58 -10.84 32.91
N GLY A 197 16.77 -11.06 32.36
CA GLY A 197 17.03 -12.19 31.46
C GLY A 197 16.27 -12.01 30.14
N GLN A 198 15.22 -12.81 29.93
CA GLN A 198 14.31 -12.68 28.77
C GLN A 198 13.00 -11.97 29.09
N GLN A 199 12.76 -11.66 30.37
CA GLN A 199 11.52 -11.07 30.83
C GLN A 199 11.60 -9.55 30.77
N VAL A 200 10.59 -8.95 30.15
CA VAL A 200 10.36 -7.50 30.13
C VAL A 200 9.53 -7.14 31.35
N VAL A 201 9.98 -6.16 32.14
CA VAL A 201 9.34 -5.75 33.40
C VAL A 201 9.11 -4.25 33.40
N ARG A 202 7.92 -3.80 33.80
CA ARG A 202 7.63 -2.37 33.98
C ARG A 202 8.30 -1.84 35.26
N THR A 203 8.85 -0.64 35.18
CA THR A 203 9.35 0.09 36.36
C THR A 203 8.23 0.95 36.94
N GLU A 204 8.44 1.49 38.15
CA GLU A 204 7.52 2.47 38.75
C GLU A 204 7.31 3.69 37.84
N LEU A 205 8.34 4.12 37.12
CA LEU A 205 8.27 5.21 36.13
C LEU A 205 7.38 4.83 34.94
N GLY A 206 7.50 3.59 34.46
CA GLY A 206 6.67 3.06 33.37
C GLY A 206 5.21 2.92 33.77
N ASP A 207 4.93 2.51 35.02
CA ASP A 207 3.57 2.44 35.56
C ASP A 207 2.96 3.84 35.70
N ALA A 208 3.69 4.80 36.27
CA ALA A 208 3.24 6.18 36.39
C ALA A 208 2.97 6.83 35.01
N LEU A 209 3.80 6.53 34.01
CA LEU A 209 3.56 6.98 32.64
C LEU A 209 2.29 6.33 32.06
N LEU A 210 2.09 5.03 32.24
CA LEU A 210 0.95 4.30 31.69
C LEU A 210 -0.40 4.86 32.18
N GLU A 211 -0.45 5.34 33.43
CA GLU A 211 -1.66 5.95 34.00
C GLU A 211 -2.11 7.23 33.28
N ILE A 212 -1.19 7.95 32.63
CA ILE A 212 -1.48 9.24 31.98
C ILE A 212 -1.55 9.16 30.45
N LEU A 213 -1.19 8.02 29.84
CA LEU A 213 -1.17 7.89 28.38
C LEU A 213 -2.57 7.64 27.79
N PRO A 214 -2.95 8.35 26.71
CA PRO A 214 -4.16 8.05 25.95
C PRO A 214 -3.95 6.83 25.03
N LEU A 215 -4.16 5.64 25.60
CA LEU A 215 -3.99 4.37 24.90
C LEU A 215 -5.04 4.18 23.79
N CYS A 216 -4.61 3.61 22.66
CA CYS A 216 -5.54 3.16 21.63
C CYS A 216 -6.11 1.79 22.01
N PRO A 217 -7.45 1.60 22.06
CA PRO A 217 -8.04 0.28 22.25
C PRO A 217 -7.70 -0.67 21.09
N PRO A 218 -7.51 -1.98 21.33
CA PRO A 218 -7.26 -2.98 20.28
C PRO A 218 -8.28 -2.93 19.14
N GLU A 219 -9.56 -2.79 19.47
CA GLU A 219 -10.65 -2.66 18.52
C GLU A 219 -10.48 -1.41 17.65
N SER A 220 -10.16 -0.24 18.20
CA SER A 220 -9.90 0.98 17.41
C SER A 220 -8.61 0.86 16.59
N ALA A 221 -7.58 0.19 17.13
CA ALA A 221 -6.32 -0.04 16.42
C ALA A 221 -6.49 -0.97 15.22
N ARG A 222 -7.36 -1.98 15.37
CA ARG A 222 -7.83 -2.83 14.28
C ARG A 222 -8.90 -2.13 13.46
N GLY A 223 -9.51 -1.04 13.93
CA GLY A 223 -10.73 -0.34 13.49
C GLY A 223 -11.99 -1.21 13.38
N GLU A 224 -12.16 -2.11 14.35
CA GLU A 224 -13.36 -2.93 14.60
C GLU A 224 -14.45 -2.16 15.37
N ARG A 225 -14.31 -0.84 15.57
CA ARG A 225 -15.41 0.03 16.04
C ARG A 225 -15.15 1.51 15.73
N ASP A 226 -16.05 2.07 14.92
CA ASP A 226 -16.75 3.34 15.12
C ASP A 226 -18.20 3.05 14.72
N GLU A 227 -18.98 2.51 15.65
CA GLU A 227 -20.44 2.57 15.53
C GLU A 227 -20.83 4.03 15.80
N ALA A 228 -21.41 4.68 14.79
CA ALA A 228 -22.06 5.98 14.88
C ALA A 228 -21.16 7.15 15.32
N THR A 229 -20.36 7.69 14.40
CA THR A 229 -20.50 9.15 14.21
C THR A 229 -21.74 9.30 13.34
N GLU A 230 -22.85 9.71 13.94
CA GLU A 230 -24.00 10.21 13.18
C GLU A 230 -23.47 11.23 12.17
N LEU A 231 -23.95 11.13 10.94
CA LEU A 231 -23.72 12.15 9.92
C LEU A 231 -24.11 13.49 10.55
N ASP A 232 -23.23 14.48 10.47
CA ASP A 232 -23.64 15.85 10.76
C ASP A 232 -24.75 16.19 9.76
N ASP A 233 -25.95 16.50 10.27
CA ASP A 233 -27.19 16.72 9.50
C ASP A 233 -27.05 17.79 8.38
N GLY A 234 -25.92 18.50 8.32
CA GLY A 234 -25.55 19.41 7.24
C GLY A 234 -25.07 18.75 5.93
N GLU A 235 -24.57 17.52 5.95
CA GLU A 235 -23.96 16.87 4.76
C GLU A 235 -24.97 16.20 3.81
N GLU A 236 -26.17 15.84 4.29
CA GLU A 236 -27.24 15.30 3.42
C GLU A 236 -27.73 16.34 2.38
N GLY A 237 -27.64 17.63 2.72
CA GLY A 237 -28.04 18.74 1.86
C GLY A 237 -27.09 19.01 0.68
N GLU A 238 -25.80 18.74 0.82
CA GLU A 238 -24.81 19.03 -0.24
C GLU A 238 -24.74 17.93 -1.31
N LEU A 239 -24.98 16.66 -0.92
CA LEU A 239 -25.10 15.53 -1.86
C LEU A 239 -26.45 15.53 -2.60
N SER A 240 -27.49 16.17 -2.06
CA SER A 240 -28.81 16.34 -2.68
C SER A 240 -28.77 16.99 -4.07
N PHE A 241 -27.77 17.86 -4.34
CA PHE A 241 -27.58 18.44 -5.67
C PHE A 241 -27.10 17.41 -6.72
N TYR A 242 -26.35 16.40 -6.29
CA TYR A 242 -25.87 15.32 -7.16
C TYR A 242 -26.85 14.14 -7.27
N ASP A 243 -27.91 14.10 -6.45
CA ASP A 243 -28.94 13.04 -6.44
C ASP A 243 -29.57 12.81 -7.82
N LYS A 244 -29.73 13.87 -8.64
CA LYS A 244 -30.21 13.76 -10.03
C LYS A 244 -29.15 13.31 -11.05
N SER A 245 -27.87 13.40 -10.71
CA SER A 245 -26.73 13.08 -11.59
C SER A 245 -25.99 11.78 -11.22
N LEU A 246 -26.33 11.18 -10.05
CA LEU A 246 -25.78 9.93 -9.53
C LEU A 246 -26.66 8.70 -9.82
N GLN A 247 -27.82 8.90 -10.46
CA GLN A 247 -28.64 7.82 -11.02
C GLN A 247 -28.12 7.47 -12.41
N LEU A 248 -26.92 6.87 -12.45
CA LEU A 248 -26.33 6.37 -13.69
C LEU A 248 -26.90 4.99 -14.00
N GLU A 249 -27.28 4.77 -15.26
CA GLU A 249 -27.65 3.43 -15.72
C GLU A 249 -26.40 2.53 -15.78
N GLN A 250 -26.61 1.21 -15.75
CA GLN A 250 -25.49 0.25 -15.82
C GLN A 250 -24.65 0.42 -17.10
N VAL A 251 -25.26 0.87 -18.20
CA VAL A 251 -24.54 1.19 -19.44
C VAL A 251 -23.59 2.37 -19.26
N ASP A 252 -24.03 3.42 -18.57
CA ASP A 252 -23.21 4.60 -18.28
C ASP A 252 -22.06 4.24 -17.34
N LEU A 253 -22.36 3.49 -16.28
CA LEU A 253 -21.38 3.01 -15.31
C LEU A 253 -20.28 2.17 -15.97
N ARG A 254 -20.62 1.32 -16.95
CA ARG A 254 -19.66 0.50 -17.70
C ARG A 254 -18.89 1.29 -18.77
N SER A 255 -19.42 2.43 -19.22
CA SER A 255 -18.80 3.30 -20.23
C SER A 255 -17.85 4.36 -19.65
N ARG A 256 -17.79 4.46 -18.31
CA ARG A 256 -16.90 5.39 -17.60
C ARG A 256 -15.44 5.21 -18.02
N ARG A 257 -14.65 6.27 -17.82
CA ARG A 257 -13.24 6.30 -18.21
C ARG A 257 -12.40 5.35 -17.35
N ALA A 258 -11.48 4.65 -17.99
CA ALA A 258 -10.60 3.72 -17.32
C ALA A 258 -9.47 4.44 -16.55
N LEU A 259 -8.85 5.47 -17.14
CA LEU A 259 -7.67 6.13 -16.58
C LEU A 259 -8.02 7.54 -16.11
N ILE A 260 -7.61 7.90 -14.89
CA ILE A 260 -7.73 9.28 -14.38
C ILE A 260 -6.68 10.16 -15.07
N GLY A 261 -5.43 9.68 -15.14
CA GLY A 261 -4.31 10.41 -15.71
C GLY A 261 -3.29 10.83 -14.64
N TYR A 262 -2.52 11.87 -14.96
CA TYR A 262 -1.43 12.35 -14.11
C TYR A 262 -1.86 13.60 -13.33
N ILE A 263 -1.79 13.52 -12.00
CA ILE A 263 -1.99 14.64 -11.09
C ILE A 263 -0.66 14.92 -10.40
N PRO A 264 -0.05 16.10 -10.61
CA PRO A 264 1.22 16.45 -9.98
C PRO A 264 1.02 16.67 -8.48
N ARG A 265 1.88 16.04 -7.67
CA ARG A 265 1.84 16.15 -6.21
C ARG A 265 3.15 16.71 -5.62
N GLY A 266 3.86 17.50 -6.43
CA GLY A 266 5.18 18.05 -6.12
C GLY A 266 6.33 17.06 -6.29
N ASN A 267 7.49 17.54 -6.73
CA ASN A 267 8.71 16.72 -6.79
C ASN A 267 9.29 16.52 -5.38
N THR A 268 8.98 15.38 -4.76
CA THR A 268 9.96 14.70 -3.89
C THR A 268 10.62 13.62 -4.75
N SER A 269 11.61 14.01 -5.54
CA SER A 269 12.34 13.09 -6.41
C SER A 269 12.89 11.92 -5.60
N GLY A 270 12.34 10.72 -5.78
CA GLY A 270 12.99 9.46 -5.45
C GLY A 270 12.36 8.53 -4.41
N SER A 271 11.09 8.68 -4.00
CA SER A 271 10.43 7.64 -3.21
C SER A 271 9.28 6.99 -3.97
N ARG A 272 9.43 5.69 -4.25
CA ARG A 272 8.32 4.84 -4.71
C ARG A 272 7.37 4.43 -3.58
N ASP A 273 7.59 4.88 -2.34
CA ASP A 273 6.77 4.57 -1.17
C ASP A 273 6.89 5.61 -0.02
N GLY A 274 6.89 6.93 -0.32
CA GLY A 274 6.93 7.98 0.70
C GLY A 274 6.01 9.14 0.36
N ASP A 275 5.21 9.59 1.34
CA ASP A 275 4.21 10.65 1.24
C ASP A 275 4.65 11.80 0.32
N SER A 276 3.87 12.04 -0.72
CA SER A 276 3.82 13.37 -1.34
C SER A 276 3.31 14.35 -0.29
N THR A 277 3.88 15.56 -0.27
CA THR A 277 3.47 16.64 0.64
C THR A 277 2.02 17.08 0.44
N LEU A 278 1.44 16.82 -0.73
CA LEU A 278 0.04 17.11 -1.06
C LEU A 278 -0.74 15.82 -1.35
N THR A 279 -1.96 15.77 -0.81
CA THR A 279 -2.95 14.76 -1.18
C THR A 279 -3.45 14.96 -2.61
N ALA A 280 -4.20 14.00 -3.15
CA ALA A 280 -4.71 14.10 -4.52
C ALA A 280 -5.72 15.25 -4.65
N SER A 281 -6.59 15.38 -3.65
CA SER A 281 -7.64 16.41 -3.61
C SER A 281 -7.02 17.80 -3.41
N ALA A 282 -6.04 17.93 -2.51
CA ALA A 282 -5.31 19.19 -2.31
C ALA A 282 -4.52 19.61 -3.57
N ALA A 283 -3.96 18.66 -4.31
CA ALA A 283 -3.30 18.95 -5.58
C ALA A 283 -4.27 19.48 -6.64
N LEU A 284 -5.47 18.90 -6.77
CA LEU A 284 -6.51 19.41 -7.67
C LEU A 284 -6.99 20.81 -7.26
N ARG A 285 -7.23 21.03 -5.96
CA ARG A 285 -7.58 22.34 -5.41
C ARG A 285 -6.57 23.40 -5.80
N LYS A 286 -5.28 23.10 -5.62
CA LYS A 286 -4.20 24.01 -5.95
C LYS A 286 -4.08 24.25 -7.45
N LEU A 287 -4.28 23.24 -8.29
CA LEU A 287 -4.29 23.39 -9.75
C LEU A 287 -5.42 24.31 -10.23
N VAL A 288 -6.62 24.17 -9.66
CA VAL A 288 -7.77 25.04 -9.95
C VAL A 288 -7.50 26.46 -9.46
N ALA A 289 -7.00 26.62 -8.23
CA ALA A 289 -6.68 27.92 -7.65
C ALA A 289 -5.60 28.69 -8.45
N LEU A 290 -4.56 28.00 -8.95
CA LEU A 290 -3.54 28.61 -9.81
C LEU A 290 -4.12 29.14 -11.12
N LEU A 291 -5.16 28.49 -11.66
CA LEU A 291 -5.78 28.93 -12.90
C LEU A 291 -6.61 30.22 -12.72
N GLY A 292 -7.05 30.52 -11.49
CA GLY A 292 -7.85 31.69 -11.16
C GLY A 292 -9.16 31.74 -11.96
N ASP A 293 -9.52 32.93 -12.44
CA ASP A 293 -10.67 33.12 -13.35
C ASP A 293 -10.36 32.70 -14.80
N GLY A 294 -9.12 32.29 -15.07
CA GLY A 294 -8.64 31.81 -16.36
C GLY A 294 -7.28 32.39 -16.74
N ALA A 295 -6.47 31.58 -17.42
CA ALA A 295 -5.12 31.96 -17.84
C ALA A 295 -4.75 31.41 -19.23
N GLY A 296 -3.71 32.01 -19.82
CA GLY A 296 -3.09 31.49 -21.04
C GLY A 296 -2.32 30.19 -20.78
N LEU A 297 -2.23 29.30 -21.78
CA LEU A 297 -1.60 27.99 -21.63
C LEU A 297 -0.13 28.05 -21.19
N GLU A 298 0.64 29.02 -21.72
CA GLU A 298 2.06 29.17 -21.39
C GLU A 298 2.25 29.70 -19.97
N GLU A 299 1.48 30.74 -19.59
CA GLU A 299 1.47 31.29 -18.24
C GLU A 299 1.09 30.22 -17.21
N TYR A 300 0.02 29.48 -17.47
CA TYR A 300 -0.42 28.40 -16.57
C TYR A 300 0.63 27.27 -16.49
N SER A 301 1.31 26.96 -17.59
CA SER A 301 2.42 26.00 -17.59
C SER A 301 3.59 26.45 -16.73
N GLU A 302 3.93 27.75 -16.74
CA GLU A 302 5.02 28.31 -15.94
C GLU A 302 4.66 28.33 -14.46
N GLN A 303 3.44 28.75 -14.12
CA GLN A 303 2.94 28.72 -12.74
C GLN A 303 2.91 27.29 -12.18
N CYS A 304 2.40 26.31 -12.93
CA CYS A 304 2.43 24.91 -12.52
C CYS A 304 3.86 24.36 -12.40
N GLY A 305 4.77 24.79 -13.29
CA GLY A 305 6.19 24.44 -13.23
C GLY A 305 6.86 24.96 -11.96
N SER A 306 6.58 26.21 -11.58
CA SER A 306 7.08 26.84 -10.36
C SER A 306 6.51 26.17 -9.10
N GLU A 307 5.20 25.90 -9.08
CA GLU A 307 4.51 25.44 -7.87
C GLU A 307 4.70 23.94 -7.62
N PHE A 308 4.65 23.11 -8.66
CA PHE A 308 4.73 21.65 -8.54
C PHE A 308 6.10 21.07 -8.97
N GLY A 309 6.99 21.89 -9.54
CA GLY A 309 8.29 21.43 -10.03
C GLY A 309 8.20 20.50 -11.24
N ILE A 310 7.16 20.64 -12.07
CA ILE A 310 6.90 19.73 -13.20
C ILE A 310 7.43 20.26 -14.54
N SER A 311 7.80 19.33 -15.43
CA SER A 311 8.24 19.66 -16.80
C SER A 311 7.06 20.00 -17.71
N LYS A 312 7.33 20.68 -18.84
CA LYS A 312 6.30 20.98 -19.87
C LYS A 312 5.56 19.71 -20.36
N ALA A 313 6.26 18.60 -20.53
CA ALA A 313 5.63 17.32 -20.91
C ALA A 313 4.69 16.76 -19.83
N SER A 314 5.06 16.93 -18.55
CA SER A 314 4.22 16.53 -17.41
C SER A 314 3.02 17.47 -17.24
N PHE A 315 3.19 18.76 -17.53
CA PHE A 315 2.12 19.73 -17.59
C PHE A 315 1.10 19.38 -18.68
N THR A 316 1.52 18.97 -19.88
CA THR A 316 0.60 18.49 -20.92
C THR A 316 -0.26 17.32 -20.42
N SER A 317 0.34 16.36 -19.71
CA SER A 317 -0.39 15.24 -19.11
C SER A 317 -1.37 15.68 -18.00
N THR A 318 -0.98 16.70 -17.24
CA THR A 318 -1.83 17.34 -16.22
C THR A 318 -3.04 18.02 -16.86
N MET A 319 -2.83 18.78 -17.94
CA MET A 319 -3.89 19.43 -18.70
C MET A 319 -4.89 18.44 -19.30
N HIS A 320 -4.41 17.30 -19.84
CA HIS A 320 -5.30 16.23 -20.28
C HIS A 320 -6.18 15.72 -19.12
N THR A 321 -5.58 15.54 -17.94
CA THR A 321 -6.30 15.08 -16.74
C THR A 321 -7.35 16.09 -16.29
N LEU A 322 -7.01 17.37 -16.20
CA LEU A 322 -7.94 18.45 -15.77
C LEU A 322 -9.11 18.64 -16.74
N ARG A 323 -8.84 18.54 -18.05
CA ARG A 323 -9.91 18.61 -19.07
C ARG A 323 -10.80 17.38 -19.07
N HIS A 324 -10.24 16.19 -18.86
CA HIS A 324 -11.00 14.94 -18.87
C HIS A 324 -11.78 14.70 -17.58
N THR A 325 -11.26 15.17 -16.44
CA THR A 325 -12.03 15.26 -15.20
C THR A 325 -13.16 16.29 -15.33
N GLY A 326 -13.03 17.28 -16.22
CA GLY A 326 -14.03 18.33 -16.44
C GLY A 326 -13.91 19.49 -15.45
N LEU A 327 -12.78 19.61 -14.77
CA LEU A 327 -12.47 20.72 -13.85
C LEU A 327 -11.99 21.96 -14.60
N VAL A 328 -11.48 21.79 -15.82
CA VAL A 328 -10.97 22.89 -16.65
C VAL A 328 -11.52 22.77 -18.05
N GLU A 329 -11.95 23.90 -18.61
CA GLU A 329 -12.44 24.01 -19.98
C GLU A 329 -11.65 25.03 -20.79
N GLN A 330 -11.75 24.92 -22.12
CA GLN A 330 -11.10 25.84 -23.03
C GLN A 330 -12.09 26.95 -23.42
N THR A 331 -11.82 28.17 -22.98
CA THR A 331 -12.70 29.33 -23.22
C THR A 331 -12.33 30.10 -24.49
N ALA A 332 -11.05 30.09 -24.87
CA ALA A 332 -10.58 30.65 -26.15
C ALA A 332 -9.32 29.92 -26.67
N PHE A 333 -8.78 30.36 -27.81
CA PHE A 333 -7.53 29.82 -28.33
C PHE A 333 -6.40 30.02 -27.30
N ASN A 334 -5.79 28.91 -26.86
CA ASN A 334 -4.78 28.87 -25.81
C ASN A 334 -5.17 29.49 -24.45
N HIS A 335 -6.47 29.66 -24.16
CA HIS A 335 -6.95 30.13 -22.86
C HIS A 335 -7.87 29.10 -22.21
N PHE A 336 -7.69 28.91 -20.92
CA PHE A 336 -8.39 27.92 -20.12
C PHE A 336 -8.89 28.55 -18.83
N ALA A 337 -10.06 28.12 -18.37
CA ALA A 337 -10.64 28.54 -17.09
C ALA A 337 -11.21 27.32 -16.35
N PRO A 338 -11.35 27.39 -15.01
CA PRO A 338 -12.09 26.38 -14.27
C PRO A 338 -13.54 26.31 -14.76
N SER A 339 -14.11 25.10 -14.78
CA SER A 339 -15.56 24.96 -15.05
C SER A 339 -16.39 25.55 -13.91
N GLU A 340 -17.68 25.79 -14.15
CA GLU A 340 -18.61 26.41 -13.20
C GLU A 340 -18.56 25.76 -11.79
N GLU A 341 -18.50 24.43 -11.74
CA GLU A 341 -18.48 23.66 -10.48
C GLU A 341 -17.06 23.38 -9.96
N ALA A 342 -16.01 23.72 -10.69
CA ALA A 342 -14.65 23.28 -10.39
C ALA A 342 -14.19 23.73 -8.99
N HIS A 343 -14.40 25.01 -8.65
CA HIS A 343 -14.03 25.56 -7.35
C HIS A 343 -14.77 24.88 -6.20
N ARG A 344 -16.08 24.69 -6.35
CA ARG A 344 -16.91 24.00 -5.36
C ARG A 344 -16.45 22.55 -5.16
N LEU A 345 -16.22 21.82 -6.24
CA LEU A 345 -15.83 20.41 -6.20
C LEU A 345 -14.50 20.18 -5.46
N VAL A 346 -13.55 21.11 -5.60
CA VAL A 346 -12.21 20.96 -5.01
C VAL A 346 -12.06 21.72 -3.70
N ASP A 347 -13.10 22.39 -3.19
CA ASP A 347 -13.02 23.18 -1.96
C ASP A 347 -12.68 22.32 -0.73
N GLU A 348 -12.19 22.94 0.34
CA GLU A 348 -11.95 22.26 1.62
C GLU A 348 -13.28 21.84 2.25
N GLY A 349 -13.40 20.56 2.63
CA GLY A 349 -14.64 19.97 3.16
C GLY A 349 -15.47 19.24 2.11
N ASN A 350 -15.28 19.53 0.82
CA ASN A 350 -16.04 18.92 -0.28
C ASN A 350 -15.41 17.63 -0.82
N GLU A 351 -14.52 16.96 -0.07
CA GLU A 351 -13.83 15.76 -0.55
C GLU A 351 -14.79 14.61 -0.90
N ARG A 352 -15.91 14.47 -0.20
CA ARG A 352 -16.95 13.47 -0.51
C ARG A 352 -17.72 13.82 -1.79
N LEU A 353 -17.99 15.11 -2.01
CA LEU A 353 -18.59 15.63 -3.23
C LEU A 353 -17.68 15.33 -4.43
N LEU A 354 -16.38 15.59 -4.28
CA LEU A 354 -15.37 15.24 -5.28
C LEU A 354 -15.33 13.73 -5.54
N ALA A 355 -15.39 12.89 -4.49
CA ALA A 355 -15.41 11.44 -4.64
C ALA A 355 -16.64 10.96 -5.43
N ALA A 356 -17.82 11.53 -5.20
CA ALA A 356 -19.04 11.25 -5.94
C ALA A 356 -18.89 11.67 -7.42
N TYR A 357 -18.38 12.88 -7.65
CA TYR A 357 -18.08 13.41 -8.98
C TYR A 357 -17.12 12.53 -9.78
N MET A 358 -16.08 12.00 -9.13
CA MET A 358 -15.11 11.08 -9.71
C MET A 358 -15.72 9.71 -9.98
N HIS A 359 -16.55 9.19 -9.07
CA HIS A 359 -17.28 7.93 -9.28
C HIS A 359 -18.19 8.00 -10.51
N ALA A 360 -18.84 9.14 -10.79
CA ALA A 360 -19.66 9.28 -11.99
C ALA A 360 -18.86 9.20 -13.31
N ARG A 361 -17.54 9.40 -13.28
CA ARG A 361 -16.69 9.54 -14.48
C ARG A 361 -15.71 8.40 -14.70
N TYR A 362 -15.31 7.71 -13.64
CA TYR A 362 -14.23 6.72 -13.70
C TYR A 362 -14.68 5.35 -13.24
N LEU A 363 -14.20 4.32 -13.95
CA LEU A 363 -14.45 2.93 -13.61
C LEU A 363 -13.85 2.58 -12.25
N PHE A 364 -14.56 1.72 -11.51
CA PHE A 364 -14.10 1.08 -10.28
C PHE A 364 -13.64 2.11 -9.24
N PHE A 365 -14.54 3.00 -8.83
CA PHE A 365 -14.24 4.07 -7.87
C PHE A 365 -15.05 3.86 -6.59
N GLY A 366 -16.35 4.21 -6.57
CA GLY A 366 -17.27 3.89 -5.48
C GLY A 366 -17.38 2.39 -5.19
N GLU A 367 -17.23 1.55 -6.23
CA GLU A 367 -17.25 0.09 -6.11
C GLU A 367 -16.14 -0.44 -5.18
N ILE A 368 -15.02 0.28 -5.03
CA ILE A 368 -13.93 -0.11 -4.13
C ILE A 368 -14.45 -0.28 -2.70
N LEU A 369 -15.40 0.55 -2.26
CA LEU A 369 -15.93 0.56 -0.89
C LEU A 369 -16.58 -0.79 -0.54
N CYS A 370 -17.20 -1.47 -1.50
CA CYS A 370 -17.82 -2.78 -1.32
C CYS A 370 -16.81 -3.93 -1.11
N HIS A 371 -15.56 -3.74 -1.53
CA HIS A 371 -14.51 -4.76 -1.45
C HIS A 371 -13.52 -4.53 -0.30
N LEU A 372 -13.84 -3.56 0.57
CA LEU A 372 -13.01 -3.16 1.69
C LEU A 372 -13.66 -3.43 3.06
N GLY A 373 -14.69 -4.29 3.12
CA GLY A 373 -15.25 -4.77 4.40
C GLY A 373 -14.25 -5.57 5.23
N GLN A 374 -13.24 -6.18 4.58
CA GLN A 374 -12.05 -6.75 5.20
C GLN A 374 -10.80 -6.02 4.66
N PRO A 375 -9.72 -5.86 5.47
CA PRO A 375 -8.53 -5.16 5.02
C PRO A 375 -7.92 -5.76 3.75
N ALA A 376 -7.92 -5.01 2.64
CA ALA A 376 -7.46 -5.49 1.33
C ALA A 376 -6.29 -4.66 0.79
N THR A 377 -5.41 -5.32 0.02
CA THR A 377 -4.27 -4.65 -0.63
C THR A 377 -4.64 -4.01 -1.96
N THR A 378 -3.86 -3.04 -2.41
CA THR A 378 -4.01 -2.47 -3.77
C THR A 378 -3.99 -3.56 -4.85
N SER A 379 -3.09 -4.55 -4.76
CA SER A 379 -3.00 -5.64 -5.73
C SER A 379 -4.25 -6.52 -5.75
N ALA A 380 -4.87 -6.77 -4.58
CA ALA A 380 -6.13 -7.50 -4.50
C ALA A 380 -7.26 -6.71 -5.17
N LEU A 381 -7.35 -5.40 -4.91
CA LEU A 381 -8.32 -4.52 -5.57
C LEU A 381 -8.12 -4.43 -7.08
N VAL A 382 -6.87 -4.48 -7.58
CA VAL A 382 -6.60 -4.58 -9.04
C VAL A 382 -7.17 -5.86 -9.63
N ALA A 383 -7.06 -6.99 -8.91
CA ALA A 383 -7.65 -8.25 -9.37
C ALA A 383 -9.18 -8.17 -9.41
N VAL A 384 -9.80 -7.59 -8.39
CA VAL A 384 -11.25 -7.34 -8.36
C VAL A 384 -11.68 -6.43 -9.53
N ALA A 385 -10.99 -5.31 -9.72
CA ALA A 385 -11.27 -4.35 -10.80
C ALA A 385 -11.34 -5.04 -12.17
N LYS A 386 -10.36 -5.92 -12.45
CA LYS A 386 -10.28 -6.65 -13.71
C LYS A 386 -11.33 -7.73 -13.84
N ASN A 387 -11.45 -8.57 -12.82
CA ASN A 387 -12.20 -9.82 -12.91
C ASN A 387 -13.70 -9.62 -12.66
N VAL A 388 -14.07 -8.63 -11.85
CA VAL A 388 -15.45 -8.40 -11.43
C VAL A 388 -16.09 -7.25 -12.21
N TYR A 389 -15.32 -6.21 -12.53
CA TYR A 389 -15.83 -4.97 -13.14
C TYR A 389 -15.33 -4.72 -14.58
N GLY A 390 -14.50 -5.62 -15.13
CA GLY A 390 -13.99 -5.52 -16.50
C GLY A 390 -13.03 -4.36 -16.75
N TYR A 391 -12.50 -3.74 -15.70
CA TYR A 391 -11.50 -2.68 -15.81
C TYR A 391 -10.12 -3.28 -16.14
N THR A 392 -9.96 -3.72 -17.39
CA THR A 392 -8.77 -4.45 -17.88
C THR A 392 -7.46 -3.66 -17.72
N GLN A 393 -7.50 -2.34 -17.85
CA GLN A 393 -6.34 -1.45 -17.73
C GLN A 393 -5.97 -1.13 -16.27
N ALA A 394 -6.65 -1.71 -15.27
CA ALA A 394 -6.35 -1.45 -13.86
C ALA A 394 -4.88 -1.78 -13.54
N THR A 395 -4.21 -0.82 -12.90
CA THR A 395 -2.86 -0.98 -12.37
C THR A 395 -2.82 -0.59 -10.90
N ASN A 396 -1.75 -1.00 -10.19
CA ASN A 396 -1.54 -0.57 -8.81
C ASN A 396 -1.49 0.97 -8.67
N GLY A 397 -0.96 1.69 -9.68
CA GLY A 397 -0.93 3.15 -9.67
C GLY A 397 -2.34 3.76 -9.75
N GLU A 398 -3.16 3.26 -10.68
CA GLU A 398 -4.53 3.73 -10.89
C GLU A 398 -5.45 3.45 -9.69
N VAL A 399 -5.31 2.27 -9.07
CA VAL A 399 -6.08 1.93 -7.88
C VAL A 399 -5.60 2.74 -6.66
N ARG A 400 -4.29 2.97 -6.50
CA ARG A 400 -3.79 3.87 -5.42
C ARG A 400 -4.30 5.29 -5.56
N LEU A 401 -4.39 5.81 -6.78
CA LEU A 401 -4.92 7.15 -7.01
C LEU A 401 -6.38 7.26 -6.55
N ARG A 402 -7.21 6.26 -6.88
CA ARG A 402 -8.61 6.20 -6.42
C ARG A 402 -8.70 6.07 -4.90
N LEU A 403 -7.90 5.19 -4.30
CA LEU A 403 -7.80 5.04 -2.85
C LEU A 403 -7.42 6.35 -2.17
N SER A 404 -6.51 7.15 -2.73
CA SER A 404 -6.16 8.44 -2.12
C SER A 404 -7.33 9.42 -2.08
N PHE A 405 -8.18 9.48 -3.11
CA PHE A 405 -9.38 10.32 -3.06
C PHE A 405 -10.40 9.83 -2.03
N LEU A 406 -10.64 8.52 -1.97
CA LEU A 406 -11.55 7.93 -0.99
C LEU A 406 -11.03 8.12 0.45
N GLN A 407 -9.71 8.11 0.63
CA GLN A 407 -9.06 8.35 1.91
C GLN A 407 -9.14 9.83 2.31
N ASP A 408 -8.87 10.75 1.37
CA ASP A 408 -9.03 12.21 1.59
C ASP A 408 -10.46 12.54 2.03
N ALA A 409 -11.46 11.83 1.47
CA ALA A 409 -12.87 11.96 1.80
C ALA A 409 -13.30 11.27 3.12
N GLY A 410 -12.38 10.59 3.82
CA GLY A 410 -12.67 9.85 5.06
C GLY A 410 -13.52 8.59 4.87
N LEU A 411 -13.70 8.12 3.62
CA LEU A 411 -14.54 6.96 3.29
C LEU A 411 -13.81 5.63 3.46
N ILE A 412 -12.48 5.66 3.43
CA ILE A 412 -11.63 4.52 3.71
C ILE A 412 -10.49 4.96 4.63
N GLU A 413 -9.93 4.00 5.34
CA GLU A 413 -8.75 4.19 6.16
C GLU A 413 -7.69 3.15 5.84
N ARG A 414 -6.44 3.51 6.16
CA ARG A 414 -5.29 2.67 5.94
C ARG A 414 -4.95 1.93 7.23
N VAL A 415 -5.15 0.62 7.23
CA VAL A 415 -4.85 -0.24 8.39
C VAL A 415 -3.34 -0.38 8.56
N ASP A 416 -2.64 -0.62 7.45
CA ASP A 416 -1.18 -0.70 7.40
C ASP A 416 -0.62 -0.25 6.05
N TRP A 417 0.69 -0.38 5.85
CA TRP A 417 1.37 0.08 4.64
C TRP A 417 0.88 -0.59 3.34
N GLN A 418 0.17 -1.72 3.37
CA GLN A 418 -0.40 -2.34 2.17
C GLN A 418 -1.92 -2.37 2.14
N ARG A 419 -2.59 -2.35 3.29
CA ARG A 419 -4.02 -2.67 3.40
C ARG A 419 -4.90 -1.48 3.77
N PHE A 420 -6.07 -1.44 3.15
CA PHE A 420 -7.12 -0.45 3.34
C PHE A 420 -8.40 -1.12 3.83
N ARG A 421 -9.25 -0.38 4.54
CA ARG A 421 -10.60 -0.80 4.94
C ARG A 421 -11.57 0.37 4.75
N VAL A 422 -12.84 0.06 4.49
CA VAL A 422 -13.96 1.02 4.48
C VAL A 422 -14.30 1.51 5.89
N THR A 423 -14.66 2.80 6.02
CA THR A 423 -15.17 3.39 7.27
C THR A 423 -16.70 3.29 7.34
N ALA A 424 -17.32 3.60 8.49
CA ALA A 424 -18.78 3.69 8.59
C ALA A 424 -19.36 4.73 7.61
N ALA A 425 -18.72 5.90 7.51
CA ALA A 425 -19.05 6.92 6.52
C ALA A 425 -18.91 6.39 5.08
N GLY A 426 -17.88 5.59 4.79
CA GLY A 426 -17.71 4.92 3.51
C GLY A 426 -18.84 3.95 3.16
N LEU A 427 -19.32 3.18 4.13
CA LEU A 427 -20.46 2.28 3.93
C LEU A 427 -21.76 3.04 3.66
N SER A 428 -22.03 4.10 4.41
CA SER A 428 -23.19 4.97 4.17
C SER A 428 -23.10 5.65 2.81
N PHE A 429 -21.92 6.16 2.46
CA PHE A 429 -21.65 6.76 1.16
C PHE A 429 -21.87 5.78 0.00
N ALA A 430 -21.39 4.54 0.11
CA ALA A 430 -21.60 3.52 -0.91
C ALA A 430 -23.09 3.22 -1.15
N LYS A 431 -23.94 3.30 -0.12
CA LYS A 431 -25.40 3.12 -0.25
C LYS A 431 -26.10 4.26 -1.00
N MET A 432 -25.50 5.46 -1.02
CA MET A 432 -26.01 6.62 -1.74
C MET A 432 -25.62 6.62 -3.23
N LEU A 433 -24.69 5.76 -3.65
CA LEU A 433 -24.22 5.69 -5.03
C LEU A 433 -24.94 4.59 -5.82
N THR A 434 -25.20 4.85 -7.10
CA THR A 434 -25.54 3.77 -8.05
C THR A 434 -24.26 3.07 -8.49
N LEU A 435 -23.97 1.91 -7.91
CA LEU A 435 -22.74 1.16 -8.19
C LEU A 435 -22.88 0.28 -9.43
N GLN A 436 -21.77 0.10 -10.15
CA GLN A 436 -21.73 -0.85 -11.26
C GLN A 436 -21.98 -2.26 -10.72
N LEU A 437 -22.85 -3.01 -11.38
CA LEU A 437 -23.03 -4.42 -11.11
C LEU A 437 -21.83 -5.21 -11.64
N HIS A 438 -21.63 -6.39 -11.06
CA HIS A 438 -20.62 -7.32 -11.56
C HIS A 438 -20.91 -7.63 -13.03
N ILE A 439 -19.85 -7.93 -13.78
CA ILE A 439 -20.05 -8.50 -15.11
C ILE A 439 -20.60 -9.91 -14.90
N GLU A 440 -21.92 -10.02 -14.94
CA GLU A 440 -22.62 -11.30 -15.01
C GLU A 440 -22.13 -12.01 -16.28
N ALA A 441 -21.66 -13.25 -16.13
CA ALA A 441 -21.66 -14.18 -17.24
C ALA A 441 -23.13 -14.31 -17.69
N GLU A 442 -23.39 -14.21 -19.00
CA GLU A 442 -24.75 -14.34 -19.52
C GLU A 442 -25.43 -15.60 -18.93
N PRO A 443 -26.69 -15.48 -18.46
CA PRO A 443 -27.37 -16.59 -17.82
C PRO A 443 -27.82 -17.60 -18.88
N GLU A 444 -27.26 -18.81 -18.85
CA GLU A 444 -27.99 -19.96 -19.39
C GLU A 444 -29.10 -20.33 -18.41
N GLU A 445 -30.33 -20.38 -18.92
CA GLU A 445 -31.56 -20.59 -18.16
C GLU A 445 -31.54 -21.90 -17.35
N THR A 446 -31.78 -21.74 -16.05
CA THR A 446 -32.49 -22.61 -15.11
C THR A 446 -32.41 -24.14 -15.28
N GLY A 447 -31.69 -24.76 -14.35
CA GLY A 447 -31.93 -26.13 -13.91
C GLY A 447 -31.35 -26.33 -12.50
N THR A 448 -32.21 -26.37 -11.49
CA THR A 448 -31.91 -26.54 -10.07
C THR A 448 -30.99 -27.72 -9.75
N ALA A 449 -29.88 -27.48 -9.03
CA ALA A 449 -29.38 -28.35 -7.93
C ALA A 449 -28.20 -27.71 -7.16
N GLU A 450 -28.34 -27.76 -5.83
CA GLU A 450 -27.45 -27.60 -4.67
C GLU A 450 -25.89 -27.63 -4.79
N PRO A 451 -25.17 -27.16 -3.75
CA PRO A 451 -23.84 -26.56 -3.85
C PRO A 451 -22.73 -27.60 -3.98
N GLN A 452 -21.99 -27.59 -5.08
CA GLN A 452 -20.80 -28.44 -5.23
C GLN A 452 -19.65 -27.74 -5.96
N ASN A 453 -18.57 -27.57 -5.20
CA ASN A 453 -17.14 -27.62 -5.55
C ASN A 453 -16.58 -26.77 -6.70
N ALA A 454 -15.38 -26.24 -6.45
CA ALA A 454 -14.55 -25.46 -7.37
C ALA A 454 -14.48 -26.03 -8.80
N PRO A 455 -14.37 -25.19 -9.87
CA PRO A 455 -14.38 -25.70 -11.23
C PRO A 455 -13.15 -26.59 -11.52
N PRO A 456 -13.33 -27.68 -12.27
CA PRO A 456 -12.27 -28.60 -12.65
C PRO A 456 -11.34 -27.97 -13.69
N TYR A 457 -10.09 -28.43 -13.73
CA TYR A 457 -9.20 -28.23 -14.87
C TYR A 457 -9.93 -28.62 -16.17
N PRO A 458 -9.76 -27.89 -17.29
CA PRO A 458 -10.39 -28.25 -18.55
C PRO A 458 -9.97 -29.69 -18.94
N GLU A 459 -10.95 -30.52 -19.31
CA GLU A 459 -10.72 -31.91 -19.69
C GLU A 459 -9.57 -32.03 -20.71
N PRO A 460 -8.54 -32.85 -20.44
CA PRO A 460 -7.36 -32.99 -21.30
C PRO A 460 -7.73 -33.24 -22.77
N GLU A 461 -8.80 -33.98 -23.01
CA GLU A 461 -9.33 -34.37 -24.31
C GLU A 461 -9.76 -33.15 -25.14
N ALA A 462 -10.38 -32.15 -24.52
CA ALA A 462 -10.80 -30.92 -25.19
C ALA A 462 -9.60 -30.06 -25.60
N VAL A 463 -8.58 -29.96 -24.73
CA VAL A 463 -7.34 -29.24 -25.04
C VAL A 463 -6.56 -29.94 -26.16
N ILE A 464 -6.48 -31.26 -26.13
CA ILE A 464 -5.84 -32.08 -27.19
C ILE A 464 -6.58 -31.92 -28.53
N ALA A 465 -7.91 -31.91 -28.52
CA ALA A 465 -8.71 -31.73 -29.74
C ALA A 465 -8.45 -30.35 -30.37
N GLN A 466 -8.46 -29.28 -29.56
CA GLN A 466 -8.21 -27.91 -30.03
C GLN A 466 -6.78 -27.73 -30.57
N LEU A 467 -5.77 -28.29 -29.90
CA LEU A 467 -4.38 -28.25 -30.37
C LEU A 467 -4.22 -28.90 -31.75
N ARG A 468 -4.91 -30.03 -31.98
CA ARG A 468 -4.89 -30.73 -33.28
C ARG A 468 -5.65 -29.98 -34.36
N GLN A 469 -6.80 -29.42 -34.01
CA GLN A 469 -7.66 -28.66 -34.91
C GLN A 469 -6.94 -27.41 -35.42
N TYR A 470 -6.51 -26.52 -34.52
CA TYR A 470 -5.94 -25.23 -34.93
C TYR A 470 -4.50 -25.33 -35.44
N GLY A 471 -3.74 -26.36 -35.02
CA GLY A 471 -2.36 -26.55 -35.46
C GLY A 471 -2.18 -26.81 -36.96
N ASN A 472 -3.21 -27.34 -37.65
CA ASN A 472 -3.15 -27.74 -39.07
C ASN A 472 -3.90 -26.80 -40.02
N VAL A 473 -4.51 -25.72 -39.53
CA VAL A 473 -5.41 -24.86 -40.33
C VAL A 473 -4.66 -23.66 -40.95
N GLY A 474 -3.49 -23.30 -40.40
CA GLY A 474 -2.57 -22.29 -40.97
C GLY A 474 -3.09 -20.85 -40.99
N THR A 475 -4.37 -20.62 -40.68
CA THR A 475 -5.07 -19.33 -40.75
C THR A 475 -5.61 -18.86 -39.39
N ASP A 476 -5.77 -19.77 -38.42
CA ASP A 476 -6.27 -19.48 -37.06
C ASP A 476 -5.13 -19.38 -36.02
N SER A 477 -4.16 -18.47 -36.24
CA SER A 477 -2.98 -18.32 -35.36
C SER A 477 -3.38 -18.06 -33.91
N ARG A 478 -4.36 -17.17 -33.67
CA ARG A 478 -4.74 -16.75 -32.32
C ARG A 478 -5.39 -17.86 -31.49
N ASP A 479 -6.23 -18.68 -32.11
CA ASP A 479 -6.91 -19.79 -31.43
C ASP A 479 -5.94 -20.94 -31.14
N PHE A 480 -4.96 -21.15 -32.03
CA PHE A 480 -3.85 -22.06 -31.77
C PHE A 480 -2.98 -21.61 -30.61
N GLU A 481 -2.61 -20.33 -30.54
CA GLU A 481 -1.84 -19.76 -29.44
C GLU A 481 -2.56 -19.90 -28.09
N GLN A 482 -3.88 -19.70 -28.06
CA GLN A 482 -4.68 -19.91 -26.86
C GLN A 482 -4.79 -21.39 -26.46
N ALA A 483 -4.91 -22.31 -27.42
CA ALA A 483 -4.90 -23.74 -27.14
C ALA A 483 -3.55 -24.19 -26.54
N VAL A 484 -2.44 -23.63 -27.04
CA VAL A 484 -1.09 -23.83 -26.48
C VAL A 484 -1.00 -23.27 -25.06
N ALA A 485 -1.52 -22.06 -24.80
CA ALA A 485 -1.53 -21.47 -23.46
C ALA A 485 -2.31 -22.32 -22.45
N ARG A 486 -3.45 -22.89 -22.86
CA ARG A 486 -4.25 -23.82 -22.05
C ARG A 486 -3.50 -25.12 -21.76
N ALA A 487 -2.77 -25.66 -22.73
CA ALA A 487 -1.97 -26.87 -22.56
C ALA A 487 -0.82 -26.68 -21.56
N PHE A 488 -0.12 -25.54 -21.61
CA PHE A 488 0.91 -25.23 -20.62
C PHE A 488 0.32 -24.93 -19.23
N ALA A 489 -0.86 -24.32 -19.15
CA ALA A 489 -1.59 -24.18 -17.89
C ALA A 489 -1.95 -25.55 -17.29
N PHE A 490 -2.36 -26.49 -18.13
CA PHE A 490 -2.62 -27.87 -17.73
C PHE A 490 -1.35 -28.58 -17.21
N PHE A 491 -0.18 -28.32 -17.79
CA PHE A 491 1.11 -28.78 -17.26
C PHE A 491 1.56 -28.08 -15.96
N GLY A 492 0.74 -27.18 -15.39
CA GLY A 492 1.01 -26.51 -14.11
C GLY A 492 1.77 -25.19 -14.24
N PHE A 493 1.89 -24.63 -15.44
CA PHE A 493 2.46 -23.29 -15.62
C PHE A 493 1.42 -22.21 -15.36
N GLN A 494 1.82 -21.10 -14.75
CA GLN A 494 1.06 -19.86 -14.86
C GLN A 494 1.33 -19.26 -16.24
N THR A 495 0.33 -19.25 -17.11
CA THR A 495 0.48 -18.79 -18.49
C THR A 495 -0.18 -17.43 -18.73
N GLU A 496 0.46 -16.59 -19.54
CA GLU A 496 -0.06 -15.32 -20.05
C GLU A 496 0.02 -15.36 -21.58
N HIS A 497 -1.10 -15.24 -22.27
CA HIS A 497 -1.14 -15.11 -23.74
C HIS A 497 -0.82 -13.66 -24.10
N LEU A 498 0.26 -13.46 -24.87
CA LEU A 498 0.85 -12.16 -25.19
C LEU A 498 0.63 -11.73 -26.65
N GLY A 499 0.09 -12.62 -27.49
CA GLY A 499 0.12 -12.63 -28.97
C GLY A 499 -0.04 -11.29 -29.70
N GLY A 500 0.51 -11.25 -30.93
CA GLY A 500 0.53 -10.07 -31.80
C GLY A 500 1.85 -9.90 -32.56
N SER A 501 1.84 -9.11 -33.64
CA SER A 501 3.03 -8.91 -34.49
C SER A 501 4.23 -8.43 -33.66
N GLY A 502 5.32 -9.21 -33.66
CA GLY A 502 6.55 -8.89 -32.94
C GLY A 502 6.52 -9.17 -31.43
N ARG A 503 5.64 -10.06 -30.95
CA ARG A 503 5.64 -10.58 -29.56
C ARG A 503 5.72 -12.11 -29.57
N THR A 504 6.07 -12.70 -28.42
CA THR A 504 5.91 -14.15 -28.21
C THR A 504 4.44 -14.44 -27.97
N ASP A 505 4.01 -15.63 -28.30
CA ASP A 505 2.61 -15.98 -28.20
C ASP A 505 2.19 -16.25 -26.76
N VAL A 506 3.03 -16.95 -25.98
CA VAL A 506 2.74 -17.27 -24.57
C VAL A 506 3.98 -17.09 -23.69
N LEU A 507 3.79 -16.51 -22.50
CA LEU A 507 4.75 -16.53 -21.40
C LEU A 507 4.28 -17.53 -20.34
N GLY A 508 5.09 -18.53 -20.02
CA GLY A 508 4.80 -19.52 -18.98
C GLY A 508 5.76 -19.38 -17.79
N ILE A 509 5.23 -19.46 -16.56
CA ILE A 509 6.01 -19.48 -15.32
C ILE A 509 5.76 -20.80 -14.61
N ALA A 510 6.79 -21.62 -14.43
CA ALA A 510 6.71 -22.82 -13.60
C ALA A 510 6.74 -22.41 -12.12
N GLN A 511 5.61 -22.51 -11.43
CA GLN A 511 5.47 -22.11 -10.01
C GLN A 511 6.02 -23.20 -9.08
N LEU A 512 7.32 -23.47 -9.18
CA LEU A 512 8.05 -24.36 -8.28
C LEU A 512 8.61 -23.58 -7.07
N ALA A 513 9.19 -24.32 -6.12
CA ALA A 513 9.93 -23.72 -5.00
C ALA A 513 10.96 -22.69 -5.51
N THR A 514 11.25 -21.66 -4.72
CA THR A 514 11.97 -20.45 -5.17
C THR A 514 13.27 -20.70 -5.93
N LYS A 515 13.98 -21.81 -5.66
CA LYS A 515 15.23 -22.19 -6.34
C LYS A 515 15.05 -22.88 -7.69
N ASP A 516 13.87 -23.46 -7.94
CA ASP A 516 13.57 -24.26 -9.13
C ASP A 516 12.57 -23.56 -10.07
N ARG A 517 12.16 -22.32 -9.73
CA ARG A 517 11.26 -21.51 -10.55
C ARG A 517 11.96 -21.07 -11.83
N TYR A 518 11.35 -21.35 -12.98
CA TYR A 518 11.83 -20.92 -14.28
C TYR A 518 10.71 -20.36 -15.15
N ARG A 519 11.10 -19.57 -16.15
CA ARG A 519 10.21 -18.93 -17.13
C ARG A 519 10.49 -19.48 -18.53
N ILE A 520 9.43 -19.66 -19.31
CA ILE A 520 9.52 -20.06 -20.71
C ILE A 520 8.78 -19.06 -21.57
N ILE A 521 9.31 -18.80 -22.77
CA ILE A 521 8.50 -18.23 -23.84
C ILE A 521 8.11 -19.35 -24.81
N VAL A 522 6.87 -19.32 -25.26
CA VAL A 522 6.32 -20.27 -26.22
C VAL A 522 5.89 -19.53 -27.48
N ASP A 523 6.35 -20.04 -28.62
CA ASP A 523 5.99 -19.58 -29.96
C ASP A 523 5.19 -20.70 -30.64
N ALA A 524 3.93 -20.42 -30.95
CA ALA A 524 3.03 -21.36 -31.59
C ALA A 524 3.09 -21.13 -33.11
N LYS A 525 3.27 -22.21 -33.87
CA LYS A 525 3.30 -22.19 -35.34
C LYS A 525 2.33 -23.21 -35.90
N SER A 526 1.18 -22.72 -36.35
CA SER A 526 0.23 -23.51 -37.15
C SER A 526 0.75 -23.66 -38.58
N SER A 527 0.47 -24.79 -39.24
CA SER A 527 0.82 -24.98 -40.65
C SER A 527 -0.30 -25.68 -41.42
N GLY A 528 -0.77 -25.04 -42.50
CA GLY A 528 -1.76 -25.62 -43.42
C GLY A 528 -1.24 -26.83 -44.20
N SER A 529 0.08 -27.01 -44.31
CA SER A 529 0.71 -28.18 -44.92
C SER A 529 1.05 -29.28 -43.90
N GLY A 530 0.71 -29.08 -42.62
CA GLY A 530 1.02 -30.01 -41.52
C GLY A 530 2.48 -30.00 -41.07
N GLN A 531 3.35 -29.19 -41.68
CA GLN A 531 4.76 -29.07 -41.32
C GLN A 531 5.18 -27.59 -41.24
N VAL A 532 5.84 -27.22 -40.14
CA VAL A 532 6.41 -25.87 -39.94
C VAL A 532 7.71 -25.74 -40.74
N ALA A 533 7.73 -24.77 -41.65
CA ALA A 533 8.87 -24.51 -42.53
C ALA A 533 9.98 -23.71 -41.82
N GLU A 534 11.20 -23.81 -42.35
CA GLU A 534 12.39 -23.12 -41.83
C GLU A 534 12.20 -21.59 -41.76
N SER A 535 11.59 -21.00 -42.78
CA SER A 535 11.35 -19.56 -42.87
C SER A 535 10.28 -19.03 -41.91
N SER A 536 9.51 -19.92 -41.27
CA SER A 536 8.40 -19.56 -40.39
C SER A 536 8.83 -19.26 -38.96
N VAL A 537 10.05 -19.67 -38.57
CA VAL A 537 10.59 -19.46 -37.22
C VAL A 537 11.75 -18.46 -37.28
N LYS A 538 11.55 -17.29 -36.69
CA LYS A 538 12.58 -16.24 -36.60
C LYS A 538 13.35 -16.36 -35.29
N PHE A 539 14.40 -17.19 -35.25
CA PHE A 539 15.17 -17.44 -34.03
C PHE A 539 15.81 -16.19 -33.41
N ASP A 540 16.21 -15.21 -34.22
CA ASP A 540 16.73 -13.93 -33.72
C ASP A 540 15.67 -13.17 -32.91
N ALA A 541 14.42 -13.16 -33.36
CA ALA A 541 13.31 -12.53 -32.65
C ALA A 541 13.00 -13.28 -31.34
N LEU A 542 13.05 -14.62 -31.35
CA LEU A 542 12.86 -15.43 -30.14
C LEU A 542 13.97 -15.17 -29.10
N ARG A 543 15.21 -14.94 -29.53
CA ARG A 543 16.32 -14.58 -28.64
C ARG A 543 16.08 -13.21 -27.98
N ASP A 544 15.63 -12.23 -28.75
CA ASP A 544 15.30 -10.90 -28.22
C ASP A 544 14.12 -10.95 -27.24
N HIS A 545 13.10 -11.75 -27.56
CA HIS A 545 11.97 -11.95 -26.66
C HIS A 545 12.36 -12.66 -25.36
N LYS A 546 13.21 -13.69 -25.44
CA LYS A 546 13.75 -14.38 -24.27
C LYS A 546 14.43 -13.40 -23.32
N ARG A 547 15.26 -12.49 -23.86
CA ARG A 547 15.93 -11.44 -23.09
C ARG A 547 14.93 -10.45 -22.49
N LYS A 548 13.96 -9.98 -23.29
CA LYS A 548 12.93 -9.02 -22.87
C LYS A 548 12.08 -9.54 -21.70
N HIS A 549 11.68 -10.80 -21.75
CA HIS A 549 10.83 -11.43 -20.75
C HIS A 549 11.61 -12.16 -19.64
N LYS A 550 12.96 -12.06 -19.65
CA LYS A 550 13.86 -12.76 -18.72
C LYS A 550 13.50 -14.25 -18.60
N ALA A 551 13.27 -14.88 -19.75
CA ALA A 551 12.91 -16.30 -19.83
C ALA A 551 14.16 -17.18 -19.88
N ASP A 552 14.06 -18.35 -19.25
CA ASP A 552 15.14 -19.32 -19.13
C ASP A 552 15.20 -20.24 -20.36
N HIS A 553 14.03 -20.56 -20.93
CA HIS A 553 13.90 -21.43 -22.11
C HIS A 553 12.98 -20.85 -23.18
N VAL A 554 13.19 -21.32 -24.41
CA VAL A 554 12.35 -21.02 -25.58
C VAL A 554 11.76 -22.33 -26.07
N VAL A 555 10.45 -22.36 -26.27
CA VAL A 555 9.73 -23.52 -26.80
C VAL A 555 9.00 -23.10 -28.07
N VAL A 556 9.15 -23.87 -29.14
CA VAL A 556 8.38 -23.71 -30.37
C VAL A 556 7.43 -24.90 -30.48
N VAL A 557 6.13 -24.62 -30.60
CA VAL A 557 5.07 -25.63 -30.65
C VAL A 557 4.44 -25.66 -32.04
N GLY A 558 4.32 -26.85 -32.62
CA GLY A 558 3.73 -27.03 -33.94
C GLY A 558 3.35 -28.47 -34.25
N PRO A 559 2.64 -28.71 -35.39
CA PRO A 559 2.19 -30.03 -35.80
C PRO A 559 3.34 -30.99 -36.15
N GLU A 560 4.31 -30.53 -36.95
CA GLU A 560 5.55 -31.24 -37.29
C GLU A 560 6.61 -30.22 -37.73
N PHE A 561 7.90 -30.59 -37.67
CA PHE A 561 9.00 -29.68 -38.01
C PHE A 561 9.87 -30.23 -39.16
N ALA A 562 10.26 -29.35 -40.08
CA ALA A 562 11.20 -29.70 -41.15
C ALA A 562 12.54 -30.23 -40.57
N PRO A 563 13.20 -31.23 -41.20
CA PRO A 563 14.40 -31.86 -40.65
C PRO A 563 15.54 -30.89 -40.32
N ARG A 564 15.78 -29.89 -41.18
CA ARG A 564 16.84 -28.87 -40.95
C ARG A 564 16.50 -27.90 -39.82
N LEU A 565 15.22 -27.63 -39.57
CA LEU A 565 14.77 -26.78 -38.47
C LEU A 565 15.16 -27.36 -37.11
N LYS A 566 15.29 -28.68 -37.00
CA LYS A 566 15.78 -29.37 -35.79
C LYS A 566 17.23 -29.00 -35.47
N ASN A 567 18.08 -28.91 -36.49
CA ASN A 567 19.49 -28.51 -36.33
C ASN A 567 19.58 -27.04 -35.89
N TRP A 568 18.81 -26.16 -36.53
CA TRP A 568 18.79 -24.72 -36.18
C TRP A 568 18.24 -24.46 -34.78
N ALA A 569 17.23 -25.22 -34.34
CA ALA A 569 16.73 -25.13 -32.98
C ALA A 569 17.79 -25.53 -31.95
N ALA A 570 18.57 -26.58 -32.22
CA ALA A 570 19.67 -27.00 -31.36
C ALA A 570 20.76 -25.93 -31.27
N GLU A 571 21.17 -25.34 -32.40
CA GLU A 571 22.13 -24.24 -32.46
C GLU A 571 21.66 -23.01 -31.66
N ASN A 572 20.35 -22.72 -31.68
CA ASN A 572 19.75 -21.58 -31.00
C ASN A 572 19.24 -21.88 -29.58
N LYS A 573 19.47 -23.09 -29.06
CA LYS A 573 19.00 -23.55 -27.73
C LYS A 573 17.48 -23.39 -27.54
N ALA A 574 16.72 -23.65 -28.60
CA ALA A 574 15.27 -23.68 -28.60
C ALA A 574 14.76 -25.13 -28.58
N ILE A 575 13.70 -25.37 -27.81
CA ILE A 575 13.06 -26.68 -27.70
C ILE A 575 11.94 -26.76 -28.73
N LEU A 576 11.94 -27.79 -29.57
CA LEU A 576 10.83 -28.07 -30.48
C LEU A 576 9.88 -29.07 -29.81
N MET A 577 8.62 -28.69 -29.67
CA MET A 577 7.57 -29.52 -29.07
C MET A 577 6.51 -29.83 -30.13
N ARG A 578 6.42 -31.11 -30.48
CA ARG A 578 5.52 -31.61 -31.54
C ARG A 578 4.17 -32.01 -30.97
N ILE A 579 3.09 -31.65 -31.65
CA ILE A 579 1.74 -32.16 -31.37
C ILE A 579 1.54 -33.51 -32.08
N PRO A 580 1.35 -34.63 -31.36
CA PRO A 580 1.23 -35.94 -31.98
C PRO A 580 -0.09 -36.09 -32.76
N VAL A 581 0.04 -36.54 -34.01
CA VAL A 581 -1.10 -36.94 -34.86
C VAL A 581 -1.48 -38.38 -34.52
N HIS A 582 -2.78 -38.68 -34.42
CA HIS A 582 -3.26 -40.04 -34.16
C HIS A 582 -2.95 -40.94 -35.37
N PRO A 583 -2.42 -42.16 -35.17
CA PRO A 583 -2.20 -43.11 -36.27
C PRO A 583 -3.55 -43.70 -36.70
N GLY A 584 -4.29 -42.96 -37.53
CA GLY A 584 -5.64 -43.38 -37.92
C GLY A 584 -6.35 -42.40 -38.83
N LYS A 585 -5.85 -42.31 -40.07
CA LYS A 585 -6.55 -42.06 -41.36
C LYS A 585 -5.52 -41.51 -42.36
N ARG A 586 -5.01 -42.41 -43.19
CA ARG A 586 -4.52 -42.08 -44.53
C ARG A 586 -5.72 -41.96 -45.46
#